data_AF-A0A933H924-F1
#
_entry.id   AF-A0A933H924-F1
#
_cell.length_a   1.000
_cell.length_b   1.000
_cell.length_c   1.000
_cell.angle_alpha   90.00
_cell.angle_beta   90.00
_cell.angle_gamma   90.00
#
_symmetry.space_group_name_H-M   'P 1'
#
loop_
_entity.id
_entity.type
_entity.pdbx_description
1 polymer ?
#
loop_
_entity_poly.entity_id
_entity_poly.type
_entity_poly.pdbx_seq_one_letter_code
_entity_poly.pdbx_strand_id
1 'polypeptide(L)' 'MLPSIIALDGPASAGKSTIGMLLAGYLNYLFFDTGNMYRAVTLAVL' A
#
# COMPACT_ATOMS: atom_id res chain seq x y z
N MET A 1 11.13 -0.86 -19.44
CA MET A 1 9.72 -1.27 -19.22
C MET A 1 9.44 -1.12 -17.74
N LEU A 2 8.30 -0.56 -17.34
CA LEU A 2 7.95 -0.45 -15.92
C LEU A 2 7.48 -1.82 -15.38
N PRO A 3 7.77 -2.16 -14.12
CA PRO A 3 7.33 -3.43 -13.53
C PRO A 3 5.82 -3.45 -13.35
N SER A 4 5.13 -4.56 -13.61
CA SER A 4 3.67 -4.65 -13.46
C SER A 4 3.18 -4.47 -12.02
N ILE A 5 4.02 -4.79 -11.02
CA ILE A 5 3.71 -4.72 -9.59
C ILE A 5 4.95 -4.20 -8.85
N ILE A 6 4.74 -3.33 -7.85
CA ILE A 6 5.78 -2.82 -6.95
C ILE A 6 5.35 -3.13 -5.52
N ALA A 7 6.15 -3.88 -4.79
CA ALA A 7 5.95 -4.13 -3.35
C ALA A 7 6.73 -3.10 -2.52
N LEU A 8 6.12 -2.61 -1.43
CA LEU A 8 6.71 -1.63 -0.52
C LEU A 8 6.77 -2.20 0.90
N ASP A 9 7.95 -2.67 1.30
CA ASP A 9 8.19 -3.28 2.61
C ASP A 9 9.06 -2.39 3.51
N GLY A 10 8.90 -2.57 4.82
CA GLY A 10 9.64 -1.81 5.84
C GLY A 10 8.92 -1.78 7.19
N PRO A 11 9.52 -1.21 8.24
CA PRO A 11 8.95 -1.19 9.58
C PRO A 11 7.65 -0.37 9.65
N ALA A 12 6.85 -0.60 10.70
CA ALA A 12 5.67 0.22 10.98
C ALA A 12 6.05 1.71 11.07
N SER A 13 5.15 2.59 10.62
CA SER A 13 5.35 4.05 10.61
C SER A 13 6.49 4.60 9.73
N ALA A 14 7.06 3.80 8.82
CA ALA A 14 8.09 4.25 7.88
C ALA A 14 7.59 5.12 6.70
N GLY A 15 6.31 5.53 6.68
CA GLY A 15 5.73 6.35 5.60
C GLY A 15 5.41 5.60 4.29
N LYS A 16 5.36 4.26 4.32
CA LYS A 16 5.14 3.41 3.13
C LYS A 16 3.84 3.74 2.38
N SER A 17 2.74 3.98 3.09
CA SER A 17 1.47 4.33 2.46
C SER A 17 1.52 5.71 1.78
N THR A 18 2.19 6.67 2.40
CA THR A 18 2.39 8.01 1.83
C THR A 18 3.18 7.95 0.53
N ILE A 19 4.35 7.29 0.55
CA ILE A 19 5.20 7.20 -0.65
C ILE A 19 4.58 6.32 -1.73
N GLY A 20 3.86 5.26 -1.33
CA GLY A 20 3.16 4.38 -2.27
C GLY A 20 2.02 5.07 -3.00
N MET A 21 1.23 5.91 -2.31
CA MET A 21 0.18 6.70 -2.94
C MET A 21 0.75 7.73 -3.93
N LEU A 22 1.84 8.41 -3.56
CA LEU A 22 2.53 9.35 -4.45
C LEU A 22 3.08 8.63 -5.68
N LEU A 23 3.86 7.55 -5.47
CA LEU A 23 4.47 6.76 -6.55
C LEU A 23 3.41 6.19 -7.51
N ALA A 24 2.30 5.68 -6.97
CA ALA A 24 1.20 5.17 -7.77
C ALA A 24 0.57 6.28 -8.64
N GLY A 25 0.40 7.48 -8.09
CA GLY A 25 -0.05 8.65 -8.87
C GLY A 25 0.90 9.02 -10.01
N TYR A 26 2.22 8.99 -9.77
CA TYR A 26 3.22 9.29 -10.80
C TYR A 26 3.29 8.23 -11.90
N LEU A 27 3.10 6.95 -11.56
CA LEU A 27 3.20 5.84 -12.51
C LEU A 27 1.86 5.42 -13.12
N ASN A 28 0.75 6.03 -12.69
CA ASN A 28 -0.63 5.65 -13.03
C ASN A 28 -0.97 4.21 -12.60
N TYR A 29 -0.61 3.85 -11.36
CA TYR A 29 -0.86 2.53 -10.76
C TYR A 29 -2.01 2.61 -9.75
N LEU A 30 -2.63 1.47 -9.50
CA LEU A 30 -3.48 1.31 -8.32
C LEU A 30 -2.58 1.19 -7.07
N PHE A 31 -2.82 2.02 -6.06
CA PHE A 31 -2.21 1.85 -4.75
C PHE A 31 -3.08 0.93 -3.87
N PHE A 32 -2.46 -0.08 -3.24
CA PHE A 32 -3.13 -1.03 -2.37
C PHE A 32 -2.46 -1.09 -0.99
N ASP A 33 -3.17 -0.66 0.06
CA ASP A 33 -2.69 -0.67 1.45
C ASP A 33 -3.15 -1.94 2.17
N THR A 34 -2.25 -2.92 2.28
CA THR A 34 -2.51 -4.18 2.99
C THR A 34 -2.77 -3.97 4.49
N GLY A 35 -2.20 -2.94 5.10
CA GLY A 35 -2.42 -2.62 6.50
C GLY A 35 -3.87 -2.22 6.78
N ASN A 36 -4.46 -1.40 5.90
CA ASN A 36 -5.89 -1.06 6.00
C ASN A 36 -6.80 -2.25 5.69
N MET A 37 -6.44 -3.09 4.73
CA MET A 37 -7.16 -4.34 4.45
C MET A 37 -7.21 -5.23 5.71
N TYR A 38 -6.07 -5.52 6.33
CA TYR A 38 -6.04 -6.36 7.53
C TYR A 38 -6.85 -5.78 8.67
N ARG A 39 -6.77 -4.46 8.92
CA ARG A 39 -7.59 -3.80 9.97
C ARG A 39 -9.10 -3.90 9.70
N ALA A 40 -9.52 -3.70 8.45
CA ALA A 40 -10.92 -3.81 8.06
C ALA A 40 -11.44 -5.24 8.25
N VAL A 41 -10.65 -6.24 7.84
CA VAL A 41 -10.99 -7.66 8.05
C VAL A 41 -11.07 -7.99 9.54
N THR A 42 -10.11 -7.55 10.36
CA THR A 42 -10.15 -7.75 11.81
C THR A 42 -11.43 -7.17 12.42
N LEU A 43 -11.83 -5.95 12.02
CA LEU A 43 -13.08 -5.35 12.51
C LEU A 43 -14.32 -6.14 12.08
N ALA A 44 -14.31 -6.74 10.89
CA ALA A 44 -15.46 -7.48 10.37
C ALA A 44 -15.69 -8.85 11.05
N VAL A 45 -14.68 -9.37 11.76
CA VAL A 45 -14.73 -10.69 12.43
C VAL A 45 -14.62 -10.60 13.95
N LEU A 46 -14.50 -9.40 14.51
CA LEU A 46 -14.63 -9.13 15.95
C LEU A 46 -16.11 -8.99 16.31
#